data_AF-A0A965X4G7-F1
#
_entry.id   AF-A0A965X4G7-F1
#
_cell.length_a   1.000
_cell.length_b   1.000
_cell.length_c   1.000
_cell.angle_alpha   90.00
_cell.angle_beta   90.00
_cell.angle_gamma   90.00
#
_symmetry.space_group_name_H-M   'P 1'
#
loop_
_entity.id
_entity.type
_entity.pdbx_description
1 polymer ?
#
loop_
_entity_poly.entity_id
_entity_poly.type
_entity_poly.pdbx_seq_one_letter_code
_entity_poly.pdbx_strand_id
1 'polypeptide(L)'
;MNLTQKILAAHLVCGQLIPGEEIAIKIDQTLTQDSTGTMAYLQFEAMGVPRVKTEKSMAYIDHNTLQTGFENADDHQYIASVAKKHGVYLSKPGNGICHQVQLERIGVPGKTLLGSDSHTPTGGGLGMVAIGAGGLDVAVAMGGGAYYLTCPRVVNVRLTGVLPRAVAAKDVILELLRLLTVKGGVGKVMEYTGDGVETLSIPERATIANMGAELGATTSVFPSDEQTRQFLRAQGREGDYIPLCADADADATYEETVEIDLSGLVPMVARPHMPDNVVSVGECGPIRVDQVC
;
A
#
# COMPACT_ATOMS: atom_id res chain seq x y z
N MET A 1 -7.25 6.18 20.24
CA MET A 1 -7.23 6.33 18.76
C MET A 1 -6.54 5.14 18.13
N ASN A 2 -7.11 4.59 17.06
CA ASN A 2 -6.44 3.57 16.25
C ASN A 2 -5.28 4.20 15.44
N LEU A 3 -4.38 3.37 14.90
CA LEU A 3 -3.17 3.82 14.21
C LEU A 3 -3.51 4.67 12.97
N THR A 4 -4.50 4.24 12.21
CA THR A 4 -5.00 4.95 11.02
C THR A 4 -5.40 6.38 11.37
N GLN A 5 -6.23 6.56 12.41
CA GLN A 5 -6.65 7.87 12.89
C GLN A 5 -5.49 8.73 13.36
N LYS A 6 -4.48 8.15 14.03
CA LYS A 6 -3.29 8.88 14.46
C LYS A 6 -2.51 9.44 13.26
N ILE A 7 -2.27 8.60 12.25
CA ILE A 7 -1.57 9.03 11.03
C ILE A 7 -2.39 10.07 10.29
N LEU A 8 -3.70 9.85 10.08
CA LEU A 8 -4.57 10.84 9.42
C LEU A 8 -4.61 12.16 10.19
N ALA A 9 -4.70 12.14 11.53
CA ALA A 9 -4.71 13.34 12.36
C ALA A 9 -3.43 14.16 12.21
N ALA A 10 -2.26 13.51 12.15
CA ALA A 10 -0.97 14.17 11.96
C ALA A 10 -0.83 14.85 10.58
N HIS A 11 -1.63 14.45 9.60
CA HIS A 11 -1.58 14.97 8.23
C HIS A 11 -2.83 15.75 7.85
N LEU A 12 -3.77 15.97 8.77
CA LEU A 12 -5.05 16.62 8.48
C LEU A 12 -4.85 18.10 8.13
N VAL A 13 -5.35 18.48 6.95
CA VAL A 13 -5.35 19.88 6.46
C VAL A 13 -6.71 20.53 6.74
N CYS A 14 -7.81 19.81 6.47
CA CYS A 14 -9.16 20.25 6.81
C CYS A 14 -10.12 19.07 6.98
N GLY A 15 -11.28 19.34 7.61
CA GLY A 15 -12.31 18.35 7.93
C GLY A 15 -12.20 17.82 9.37
N GLN A 16 -13.03 16.85 9.71
CA GLN A 16 -12.99 16.12 10.98
C GLN A 16 -12.87 14.63 10.70
N LEU A 17 -12.17 13.89 11.57
CA LEU A 17 -12.00 12.44 11.43
C LEU A 17 -13.27 11.68 11.86
N ILE A 18 -14.40 12.05 11.27
CA ILE A 18 -15.71 11.43 11.42
C ILE A 18 -15.95 10.57 10.18
N PRO A 19 -16.10 9.24 10.32
CA PRO A 19 -16.25 8.39 9.15
C PRO A 19 -17.43 8.78 8.26
N GLY A 20 -17.19 8.83 6.94
CA GLY A 20 -18.18 9.28 5.96
C GLY A 20 -18.14 10.78 5.63
N GLU A 21 -17.47 11.61 6.42
CA GLU A 21 -17.26 13.03 6.09
C GLU A 21 -16.04 13.22 5.18
N GLU A 22 -16.04 14.30 4.39
CA GLU A 22 -14.86 14.66 3.58
C GLU A 22 -13.75 15.25 4.45
N ILE A 23 -12.55 14.74 4.28
CA ILE A 23 -11.32 15.26 4.88
C ILE A 23 -10.31 15.55 3.78
N ALA A 24 -9.36 16.45 4.06
CA ALA A 24 -8.19 16.65 3.22
C ALA A 24 -6.92 16.41 4.03
N ILE A 25 -5.99 15.64 3.46
CA ILE A 25 -4.71 15.32 4.10
C ILE A 25 -3.53 15.78 3.26
N LYS A 26 -2.44 16.13 3.93
CA LYS A 26 -1.14 16.37 3.31
C LYS A 26 -0.55 15.02 2.87
N ILE A 27 0.04 15.02 1.68
CA ILE A 27 0.80 13.89 1.15
C ILE A 27 2.31 14.16 1.29
N ASP A 28 3.04 13.26 1.94
CA ASP A 28 4.50 13.41 2.09
C ASP A 28 5.26 12.81 0.91
N GLN A 29 4.78 11.69 0.38
CA GLN A 29 5.44 10.95 -0.69
C GLN A 29 4.49 10.67 -1.84
N THR A 30 5.00 10.71 -3.07
CA THR A 30 4.26 10.29 -4.26
C THR A 30 4.98 9.21 -5.04
N LEU A 31 4.18 8.34 -5.67
CA LEU A 31 4.64 7.24 -6.51
C LEU A 31 3.91 7.30 -7.86
N THR A 32 4.65 7.23 -8.95
CA THR A 32 4.08 6.94 -10.28
C THR A 32 4.82 5.78 -10.91
N GLN A 33 4.14 5.08 -11.82
CA GLN A 33 4.74 4.03 -12.65
C GLN A 33 4.57 4.39 -14.14
N ASP A 34 5.33 3.78 -15.03
CA ASP A 34 5.47 4.22 -16.43
C ASP A 34 4.17 4.21 -17.25
N SER A 35 3.22 3.34 -16.93
CA SER A 35 1.91 3.28 -17.61
C SER A 35 0.95 4.39 -17.21
N THR A 36 1.07 4.95 -16.00
CA THR A 36 0.17 6.01 -15.48
C THR A 36 0.87 7.35 -15.27
N GLY A 37 2.20 7.33 -15.21
CA GLY A 37 3.05 8.47 -14.94
C GLY A 37 3.02 9.51 -16.04
N THR A 38 3.01 9.11 -17.33
CA THR A 38 2.96 10.05 -18.46
C THR A 38 1.81 11.05 -18.31
N MET A 39 0.60 10.56 -18.05
CA MET A 39 -0.57 11.41 -17.87
C MET A 39 -0.51 12.27 -16.61
N ALA A 40 -0.04 11.70 -15.49
CA ALA A 40 0.14 12.45 -14.24
C ALA A 40 1.13 13.62 -14.43
N TYR A 41 2.20 13.41 -15.20
CA TYR A 41 3.20 14.44 -15.46
C TYR A 41 2.72 15.52 -16.43
N LEU A 42 1.96 15.16 -17.47
CA LEU A 42 1.33 16.15 -18.35
C LEU A 42 0.39 17.08 -17.55
N GLN A 43 -0.39 16.51 -16.62
CA GLN A 43 -1.25 17.28 -15.72
C GLN A 43 -0.42 18.16 -14.77
N PHE A 44 0.66 17.63 -14.19
CA PHE A 44 1.56 18.39 -13.32
C PHE A 44 2.22 19.57 -14.05
N GLU A 45 2.72 19.36 -15.28
CA GLU A 45 3.29 20.44 -16.08
C GLU A 45 2.23 21.50 -16.43
N ALA A 46 0.99 21.09 -16.73
CA ALA A 46 -0.12 22.01 -17.00
C ALA A 46 -0.50 22.88 -15.78
N MET A 47 -0.22 22.42 -14.55
CA MET A 47 -0.41 23.24 -13.35
C MET A 47 0.61 24.39 -13.23
N GLY A 48 1.67 24.40 -14.05
CA GLY A 48 2.69 25.46 -14.05
C GLY A 48 3.57 25.47 -12.80
N VAL A 49 3.60 24.37 -12.03
CA VAL A 49 4.43 24.27 -10.82
C VAL A 49 5.87 23.91 -11.22
N PRO A 50 6.88 24.72 -10.87
CA PRO A 50 8.24 24.54 -11.38
C PRO A 50 8.95 23.30 -10.82
N ARG A 51 8.63 22.88 -9.59
CA ARG A 51 9.25 21.74 -8.90
C ARG A 51 8.25 21.09 -7.96
N VAL A 52 8.35 19.77 -7.77
CA VAL A 52 7.53 19.05 -6.78
C VAL A 52 7.72 19.62 -5.38
N LYS A 53 6.64 19.59 -4.58
CA LYS A 53 6.58 20.12 -3.20
C LYS A 53 6.44 19.04 -2.13
N THR A 54 6.15 17.80 -2.50
CA THR A 54 6.19 16.65 -1.58
C THR A 54 7.63 16.35 -1.18
N GLU A 55 7.82 15.67 -0.06
CA GLU A 55 9.14 15.38 0.48
C GLU A 55 9.95 14.46 -0.43
N LYS A 56 9.29 13.46 -1.04
CA LYS A 56 9.85 12.61 -2.09
C LYS A 56 8.79 12.26 -3.13
N SER A 57 9.08 12.54 -4.41
CA SER A 57 8.29 12.03 -5.53
C SER A 57 9.12 11.05 -6.34
N MET A 58 8.56 9.88 -6.61
CA MET A 58 9.22 8.79 -7.34
C MET A 58 8.49 8.51 -8.65
N ALA A 59 9.27 8.35 -9.72
CA ALA A 59 8.83 7.79 -11.00
C ALA A 59 9.49 6.42 -11.18
N TYR A 60 8.70 5.37 -11.35
CA TYR A 60 9.18 4.01 -11.55
C TYR A 60 8.98 3.57 -13.00
N ILE A 61 10.00 2.93 -13.58
CA ILE A 61 9.89 2.29 -14.89
C ILE A 61 9.94 0.78 -14.70
N ASP A 62 8.76 0.14 -14.61
CA ASP A 62 8.63 -1.27 -14.23
C ASP A 62 7.54 -2.04 -14.99
N HIS A 63 6.53 -1.39 -15.56
CA HIS A 63 5.43 -2.08 -16.26
C HIS A 63 5.76 -2.42 -17.71
N ASN A 64 6.35 -1.49 -18.47
CA ASN A 64 6.57 -1.62 -19.91
C ASN A 64 8.05 -1.83 -20.28
N THR A 65 8.73 -2.69 -19.53
CA THR A 65 10.18 -2.93 -19.67
C THR A 65 10.57 -3.70 -20.93
N LEU A 66 9.65 -4.48 -21.50
CA LEU A 66 9.86 -5.22 -22.75
C LEU A 66 9.91 -4.30 -23.99
N GLN A 67 9.37 -3.08 -23.90
CA GLN A 67 9.35 -2.08 -24.96
C GLN A 67 8.99 -2.65 -26.35
N THR A 68 7.85 -3.34 -26.45
CA THR A 68 7.41 -3.99 -27.70
C THR A 68 7.13 -3.03 -28.86
N GLY A 69 6.97 -1.73 -28.57
CA GLY A 69 6.74 -0.63 -29.52
C GLY A 69 7.51 0.63 -29.10
N PHE A 70 7.52 1.64 -29.96
CA PHE A 70 8.27 2.89 -29.73
C PHE A 70 7.62 3.77 -28.65
N GLU A 71 6.32 3.62 -28.44
CA GLU A 71 5.53 4.39 -27.46
C GLU A 71 6.12 4.28 -26.06
N ASN A 72 6.52 3.07 -25.65
CA ASN A 72 7.13 2.83 -24.35
C ASN A 72 8.50 3.52 -24.21
N ALA A 73 9.30 3.52 -25.27
CA ALA A 73 10.60 4.19 -25.26
C ALA A 73 10.44 5.71 -25.18
N ASP A 74 9.46 6.27 -25.91
CA ASP A 74 9.13 7.69 -25.87
C ASP A 74 8.58 8.11 -24.50
N ASP A 75 7.67 7.32 -23.92
CA ASP A 75 7.13 7.52 -22.57
C ASP A 75 8.25 7.52 -21.52
N HIS A 76 9.16 6.54 -21.57
CA HIS A 76 10.28 6.45 -20.64
C HIS A 76 11.23 7.65 -20.77
N GLN A 77 11.51 8.10 -22.00
CA GLN A 77 12.31 9.30 -22.23
C GLN A 77 11.61 10.56 -21.71
N TYR A 78 10.31 10.68 -21.96
CA TYR A 78 9.49 11.78 -21.46
C TYR A 78 9.53 11.83 -19.93
N ILE A 79 9.20 10.72 -19.25
CA ILE A 79 9.22 10.61 -17.79
C ILE A 79 10.60 10.96 -17.23
N ALA A 80 11.69 10.45 -17.84
CA ALA A 80 13.05 10.78 -17.40
C ALA A 80 13.35 12.28 -17.52
N SER A 81 12.88 12.93 -18.59
CA SER A 81 13.07 14.36 -18.83
C SER A 81 12.27 15.22 -17.84
N VAL A 82 11.01 14.89 -17.58
CA VAL A 82 10.15 15.56 -16.61
C VAL A 82 10.72 15.38 -15.21
N ALA A 83 11.13 14.17 -14.86
CA ALA A 83 11.67 13.86 -13.55
C ALA A 83 12.92 14.72 -13.26
N LYS A 84 13.83 14.80 -14.23
CA LYS A 84 15.00 15.68 -14.16
C LYS A 84 14.63 17.15 -14.04
N LYS A 85 13.64 17.63 -14.81
CA LYS A 85 13.20 19.04 -14.83
C LYS A 85 12.55 19.46 -13.52
N HIS A 86 11.67 18.62 -12.96
CA HIS A 86 10.80 18.96 -11.83
C HIS A 86 11.26 18.39 -10.48
N GLY A 87 12.41 17.71 -10.45
CA GLY A 87 12.99 17.20 -9.20
C GLY A 87 12.33 15.93 -8.68
N VAL A 88 11.74 15.13 -9.56
CA VAL A 88 11.25 13.78 -9.24
C VAL A 88 12.43 12.80 -9.36
N TYR A 89 12.50 11.84 -8.46
CA TYR A 89 13.49 10.77 -8.54
C TYR A 89 13.02 9.69 -9.51
N LEU A 90 13.91 9.27 -10.41
CA LEU A 90 13.64 8.22 -11.38
C LEU A 90 14.26 6.90 -10.91
N SER A 91 13.43 5.87 -10.75
CA SER A 91 13.87 4.48 -10.69
C SER A 91 13.93 3.93 -12.11
N LYS A 92 15.14 3.57 -12.55
CA LYS A 92 15.41 3.14 -13.93
C LYS A 92 14.85 1.75 -14.22
N PRO A 93 14.63 1.40 -15.50
CA PRO A 93 14.30 0.03 -15.90
C PRO A 93 15.25 -0.99 -15.26
N GLY A 94 14.69 -2.06 -14.70
CA GLY A 94 15.44 -3.15 -14.08
C GLY A 94 15.77 -2.95 -12.58
N ASN A 95 15.46 -1.80 -11.98
CA ASN A 95 15.62 -1.61 -10.53
C ASN A 95 14.62 -2.44 -9.70
N GLY A 96 13.46 -2.78 -10.28
CA GLY A 96 12.42 -3.57 -9.64
C GLY A 96 11.06 -2.89 -9.66
N ILE A 97 10.04 -3.65 -9.22
CA ILE A 97 8.65 -3.21 -9.14
C ILE A 97 8.52 -2.02 -8.18
N CYS A 98 7.74 -1.02 -8.56
CA CYS A 98 7.54 0.25 -7.88
C CYS A 98 7.29 0.09 -6.38
N HIS A 99 6.33 -0.76 -5.98
CA HIS A 99 5.98 -0.99 -4.58
C HIS A 99 7.12 -1.62 -3.77
N GLN A 100 7.86 -2.56 -4.37
CA GLN A 100 9.00 -3.20 -3.72
C GLN A 100 10.14 -2.20 -3.50
N VAL A 101 10.48 -1.43 -4.52
CA VAL A 101 11.55 -0.41 -4.43
C VAL A 101 11.13 0.71 -3.47
N GLN A 102 9.86 1.10 -3.48
CA GLN A 102 9.30 2.08 -2.54
C GLN A 102 9.45 1.57 -1.10
N LEU A 103 9.05 0.33 -0.83
CA LEU A 103 9.14 -0.29 0.50
C LEU A 103 10.60 -0.34 0.99
N GLU A 104 11.52 -0.80 0.16
CA GLU A 104 12.92 -0.99 0.54
C GLU A 104 13.71 0.33 0.69
N ARG A 105 13.47 1.31 -0.20
CA ARG A 105 14.38 2.46 -0.36
C ARG A 105 13.80 3.81 0.04
N ILE A 106 12.48 3.96 0.04
CA ILE A 106 11.84 5.29 0.10
C ILE A 106 10.85 5.46 1.25
N GLY A 107 10.00 4.45 1.49
CA GLY A 107 8.89 4.50 2.44
C GLY A 107 9.36 4.71 3.87
N VAL A 108 8.60 5.48 4.65
CA VAL A 108 8.93 5.81 6.05
C VAL A 108 7.68 5.60 6.90
N PRO A 109 7.73 4.82 7.99
CA PRO A 109 6.59 4.61 8.86
C PRO A 109 5.93 5.93 9.29
N GLY A 110 4.60 5.96 9.33
CA GLY A 110 3.82 7.12 9.79
C GLY A 110 3.63 8.21 8.75
N LYS A 111 4.26 8.12 7.57
CA LYS A 111 4.04 9.06 6.47
C LYS A 111 2.88 8.66 5.57
N THR A 112 2.36 9.64 4.84
CA THR A 112 1.37 9.42 3.79
C THR A 112 2.03 9.22 2.42
N LEU A 113 1.55 8.23 1.66
CA LEU A 113 1.96 7.95 0.29
C LEU A 113 0.74 7.96 -0.63
N LEU A 114 0.81 8.73 -1.72
CA LEU A 114 -0.19 8.70 -2.79
C LEU A 114 0.44 8.18 -4.07
N GLY A 115 -0.09 7.09 -4.61
CA GLY A 115 0.47 6.43 -5.80
C GLY A 115 -0.53 6.35 -6.95
N SER A 116 -0.07 6.50 -8.19
CA SER A 116 -0.91 6.32 -9.39
C SER A 116 -1.12 4.85 -9.76
N ASP A 117 -1.19 3.99 -8.74
CA ASP A 117 -1.28 2.53 -8.86
C ASP A 117 -2.15 1.96 -7.74
N SER A 118 -2.99 0.97 -8.07
CA SER A 118 -3.95 0.38 -7.12
C SER A 118 -3.29 -0.32 -5.94
N HIS A 119 -2.08 -0.85 -6.12
CA HIS A 119 -1.38 -1.65 -5.12
C HIS A 119 -0.42 -0.83 -4.24
N THR A 120 -0.52 0.51 -4.32
CA THR A 120 0.14 1.44 -3.39
C THR A 120 -0.07 1.09 -1.89
N PRO A 121 -1.21 0.50 -1.45
CA PRO A 121 -1.39 -0.03 -0.10
C PRO A 121 -0.31 -0.99 0.40
N THR A 122 0.54 -1.54 -0.46
CA THR A 122 1.76 -2.28 -0.07
C THR A 122 2.59 -1.55 0.99
N GLY A 123 2.69 -0.21 0.90
CA GLY A 123 3.41 0.62 1.90
C GLY A 123 2.86 0.51 3.33
N GLY A 124 1.60 0.06 3.47
CA GLY A 124 0.96 -0.26 4.74
C GLY A 124 1.70 -1.28 5.59
N GLY A 125 2.43 -2.21 4.97
CA GLY A 125 3.27 -3.19 5.67
C GLY A 125 4.42 -2.56 6.47
N LEU A 126 4.82 -1.32 6.13
CA LEU A 126 5.83 -0.52 6.83
C LEU A 126 5.19 0.48 7.82
N GLY A 127 3.87 0.48 7.97
CA GLY A 127 3.14 1.43 8.81
C GLY A 127 2.91 2.79 8.18
N MET A 128 2.79 2.86 6.85
CA MET A 128 2.37 4.06 6.12
C MET A 128 0.85 4.05 5.88
N VAL A 129 0.24 5.23 5.76
CA VAL A 129 -1.06 5.36 5.07
C VAL A 129 -0.77 5.55 3.59
N ALA A 130 -0.86 4.47 2.81
CA ALA A 130 -0.46 4.42 1.41
C ALA A 130 -1.66 4.15 0.50
N ILE A 131 -2.06 5.11 -0.33
CA ILE A 131 -3.34 5.09 -1.05
C ILE A 131 -3.09 5.12 -2.56
N GLY A 132 -3.76 4.24 -3.29
CA GLY A 132 -3.84 4.30 -4.74
C GLY A 132 -4.84 5.36 -5.20
N ALA A 133 -4.46 6.22 -6.13
CA ALA A 133 -5.29 7.31 -6.65
C ALA A 133 -5.07 7.54 -8.14
N GLY A 134 -5.89 8.42 -8.73
CA GLY A 134 -5.72 8.81 -10.13
C GLY A 134 -4.49 9.69 -10.33
N GLY A 135 -3.96 9.72 -11.55
CA GLY A 135 -2.78 10.54 -11.90
C GLY A 135 -2.96 12.04 -11.59
N LEU A 136 -4.19 12.55 -11.67
CA LEU A 136 -4.50 13.95 -11.36
C LEU A 136 -4.32 14.25 -9.87
N ASP A 137 -4.81 13.38 -8.98
CA ASP A 137 -4.65 13.56 -7.54
C ASP A 137 -3.17 13.51 -7.14
N VAL A 138 -2.42 12.59 -7.77
CA VAL A 138 -0.96 12.51 -7.58
C VAL A 138 -0.27 13.78 -8.09
N ALA A 139 -0.68 14.34 -9.23
CA ALA A 139 -0.16 15.61 -9.74
C ALA A 139 -0.46 16.79 -8.80
N VAL A 140 -1.69 16.86 -8.28
CA VAL A 140 -2.09 17.87 -7.29
C VAL A 140 -1.25 17.76 -6.02
N ALA A 141 -1.06 16.54 -5.50
CA ALA A 141 -0.21 16.27 -4.34
C ALA A 141 1.24 16.70 -4.61
N MET A 142 1.83 16.31 -5.76
CA MET A 142 3.15 16.77 -6.19
C MET A 142 3.25 18.30 -6.23
N GLY A 143 2.17 19.00 -6.60
CA GLY A 143 2.08 20.47 -6.61
C GLY A 143 1.95 21.12 -5.24
N GLY A 144 1.80 20.31 -4.18
CA GLY A 144 1.57 20.72 -2.79
C GLY A 144 0.12 20.96 -2.43
N GLY A 145 -0.83 20.49 -3.25
CA GLY A 145 -2.24 20.43 -2.90
C GLY A 145 -2.51 19.31 -1.89
N ALA A 146 -3.60 19.45 -1.14
CA ALA A 146 -4.09 18.38 -0.26
C ALA A 146 -4.80 17.30 -1.07
N TYR A 147 -4.80 16.07 -0.56
CA TYR A 147 -5.58 14.97 -1.10
C TYR A 147 -6.91 14.87 -0.35
N TYR A 148 -8.02 14.94 -1.09
CA TYR A 148 -9.37 14.87 -0.54
C TYR A 148 -9.87 13.43 -0.60
N LEU A 149 -10.42 12.97 0.52
CA LEU A 149 -11.00 11.64 0.65
C LEU A 149 -12.16 11.65 1.63
N THR A 150 -13.08 10.71 1.47
CA THR A 150 -14.04 10.40 2.52
C THR A 150 -13.29 9.73 3.68
N CYS A 151 -13.44 10.26 4.89
CA CYS A 151 -12.82 9.71 6.09
C CYS A 151 -13.23 8.24 6.22
N PRO A 152 -12.25 7.31 6.21
CA PRO A 152 -12.57 5.89 6.16
C PRO A 152 -13.00 5.38 7.53
N ARG A 153 -13.76 4.28 7.49
CA ARG A 153 -14.03 3.45 8.66
C ARG A 153 -12.84 2.52 8.89
N VAL A 154 -12.56 2.12 10.13
CA VAL A 154 -11.39 1.29 10.44
C VAL A 154 -11.85 -0.08 10.93
N VAL A 155 -11.44 -1.12 10.21
CA VAL A 155 -11.66 -2.52 10.57
C VAL A 155 -10.39 -3.04 11.24
N ASN A 156 -10.53 -3.56 12.45
CA ASN A 156 -9.43 -4.26 13.11
C ASN A 156 -9.35 -5.71 12.57
N VAL A 157 -8.27 -6.04 11.87
CA VAL A 157 -7.94 -7.41 11.53
C VAL A 157 -6.97 -7.94 12.59
N ARG A 158 -7.52 -8.61 13.60
CA ARG A 158 -6.78 -9.10 14.75
C ARG A 158 -6.17 -10.47 14.44
N LEU A 159 -4.86 -10.50 14.25
CA LEU A 159 -4.08 -11.70 13.95
C LEU A 159 -3.56 -12.32 15.25
N THR A 160 -3.78 -13.62 15.44
CA THR A 160 -3.30 -14.37 16.60
C THR A 160 -2.52 -15.61 16.21
N GLY A 161 -1.65 -16.09 17.08
CA GLY A 161 -0.86 -17.30 16.81
C GLY A 161 0.27 -17.09 15.79
N VAL A 162 0.73 -18.17 15.15
CA VAL A 162 1.87 -18.15 14.23
C VAL A 162 1.55 -18.98 12.99
N LEU A 163 1.95 -18.50 11.81
CA LEU A 163 1.79 -19.26 10.57
C LEU A 163 2.52 -20.62 10.65
N PRO A 164 1.84 -21.75 10.41
CA PRO A 164 2.48 -23.04 10.38
C PRO A 164 3.34 -23.20 9.13
N ARG A 165 4.20 -24.22 9.12
CA ARG A 165 5.05 -24.53 7.96
C ARG A 165 4.20 -24.70 6.70
N ALA A 166 4.68 -24.12 5.60
CA ALA A 166 4.05 -24.13 4.27
C ALA A 166 2.78 -23.28 4.13
N VAL A 167 2.42 -22.51 5.15
CA VAL A 167 1.44 -21.41 5.05
C VAL A 167 2.21 -20.09 5.04
N ALA A 168 1.83 -19.18 4.15
CA ALA A 168 2.49 -17.91 3.92
C ALA A 168 1.54 -16.74 4.23
N ALA A 169 2.10 -15.53 4.31
CA ALA A 169 1.32 -14.30 4.47
C ALA A 169 0.25 -14.09 3.38
N LYS A 170 0.48 -14.67 2.18
CA LYS A 170 -0.52 -14.74 1.11
C LYS A 170 -1.81 -15.43 1.56
N ASP A 171 -1.71 -16.49 2.36
CA ASP A 171 -2.88 -17.24 2.83
C ASP A 171 -3.73 -16.42 3.81
N VAL A 172 -3.11 -15.51 4.58
CA VAL A 172 -3.81 -14.59 5.49
C VAL A 172 -4.74 -13.66 4.72
N ILE A 173 -4.23 -13.00 3.67
CA ILE A 173 -5.03 -12.06 2.88
C ILE A 173 -6.03 -12.78 1.99
N LEU A 174 -5.73 -14.01 1.54
CA LEU A 174 -6.72 -14.87 0.87
C LEU A 174 -7.86 -15.28 1.81
N GLU A 175 -7.55 -15.61 3.07
CA GLU A 175 -8.59 -15.88 4.08
C GLU A 175 -9.44 -14.63 4.34
N LEU A 176 -8.83 -13.46 4.46
CA LEU A 176 -9.57 -12.20 4.62
C LEU A 176 -10.46 -11.90 3.41
N LEU A 177 -9.98 -12.13 2.19
CA LEU A 177 -10.78 -12.04 0.95
C LEU A 177 -11.94 -13.04 0.94
N ARG A 178 -11.74 -14.27 1.42
CA ARG A 178 -12.80 -15.27 1.55
C ARG A 178 -13.91 -14.81 2.49
N LEU A 179 -13.53 -14.18 3.61
CA LEU A 179 -14.46 -13.70 4.65
C LEU A 179 -15.21 -12.44 4.21
N LEU A 180 -14.51 -11.50 3.59
CA LEU A 180 -15.03 -10.15 3.34
C LEU A 180 -15.46 -9.89 1.89
N THR A 181 -15.03 -10.72 0.94
CA THR A 181 -15.26 -10.58 -0.52
C THR A 181 -14.60 -9.32 -1.11
N VAL A 182 -14.63 -9.17 -2.44
CA VAL A 182 -14.06 -8.00 -3.14
C VAL A 182 -14.72 -6.64 -2.82
N LYS A 183 -15.81 -6.63 -2.05
CA LYS A 183 -16.52 -5.41 -1.64
C LYS A 183 -16.39 -5.10 -0.15
N GLY A 184 -15.79 -5.99 0.63
CA GLY A 184 -15.81 -5.89 2.08
C GLY A 184 -14.98 -4.74 2.65
N GLY A 185 -14.06 -4.17 1.85
CA GLY A 185 -13.20 -3.05 2.20
C GLY A 185 -13.65 -1.67 1.70
N VAL A 186 -14.72 -1.57 0.91
CA VAL A 186 -15.12 -0.27 0.33
C VAL A 186 -15.38 0.79 1.41
N GLY A 187 -14.65 1.90 1.34
CA GLY A 187 -14.70 3.00 2.32
C GLY A 187 -14.09 2.66 3.68
N LYS A 188 -13.28 1.61 3.76
CA LYS A 188 -12.63 1.12 4.98
C LYS A 188 -11.11 1.06 4.84
N VAL A 189 -10.42 1.16 5.97
CA VAL A 189 -9.01 0.80 6.13
C VAL A 189 -8.91 -0.48 6.94
N MET A 190 -8.07 -1.41 6.48
CA MET A 190 -7.75 -2.63 7.21
C MET A 190 -6.55 -2.37 8.10
N GLU A 191 -6.77 -2.31 9.41
CA GLU A 191 -5.71 -2.12 10.41
C GLU A 191 -5.41 -3.44 11.09
N TYR A 192 -4.16 -3.88 11.04
CA TYR A 192 -3.76 -5.19 11.54
C TYR A 192 -3.20 -5.09 12.96
N THR A 193 -3.75 -5.86 13.89
CA THR A 193 -3.35 -5.90 15.30
C THR A 193 -3.22 -7.33 15.81
N GLY A 194 -2.92 -7.51 17.10
CA GLY A 194 -2.77 -8.81 17.74
C GLY A 194 -1.34 -9.34 17.75
N ASP A 195 -1.09 -10.36 18.57
CA ASP A 195 0.24 -10.94 18.81
C ASP A 195 0.80 -11.63 17.56
N GLY A 196 -0.06 -12.09 16.65
CA GLY A 196 0.36 -12.67 15.38
C GLY A 196 1.11 -11.69 14.48
N VAL A 197 0.91 -10.37 14.63
CA VAL A 197 1.61 -9.35 13.82
C VAL A 197 3.12 -9.40 14.03
N GLU A 198 3.59 -9.59 15.26
CA GLU A 198 5.02 -9.61 15.61
C GLU A 198 5.78 -10.77 14.95
N THR A 199 5.04 -11.80 14.53
CA THR A 199 5.56 -13.01 13.88
C THR A 199 5.81 -12.84 12.39
N LEU A 200 5.25 -11.77 11.79
CA LEU A 200 5.33 -11.49 10.36
C LEU A 200 6.43 -10.48 10.04
N SER A 201 7.30 -10.81 9.10
CA SER A 201 8.29 -9.90 8.54
C SER A 201 7.65 -8.77 7.72
N ILE A 202 8.39 -7.69 7.45
CA ILE A 202 7.86 -6.58 6.63
C ILE A 202 7.45 -6.99 5.21
N PRO A 203 8.19 -7.84 4.47
CA PRO A 203 7.71 -8.35 3.19
C PRO A 203 6.40 -9.17 3.30
N GLU A 204 6.19 -9.90 4.38
CA GLU A 204 4.95 -10.63 4.65
C GLU A 204 3.79 -9.68 4.94
N ARG A 205 3.99 -8.67 5.79
CA ARG A 205 3.01 -7.61 6.05
C ARG A 205 2.67 -6.83 4.78
N ALA A 206 3.68 -6.53 3.96
CA ALA A 206 3.51 -5.86 2.67
C ALA A 206 2.70 -6.72 1.69
N THR A 207 2.88 -8.04 1.68
CA THR A 207 2.05 -8.98 0.89
C THR A 207 0.58 -8.89 1.30
N ILE A 208 0.31 -8.86 2.60
CA ILE A 208 -1.06 -8.74 3.13
C ILE A 208 -1.66 -7.37 2.79
N ALA A 209 -0.90 -6.30 3.01
CA ALA A 209 -1.36 -4.93 2.75
C ALA A 209 -1.58 -4.65 1.26
N ASN A 210 -0.73 -5.21 0.38
CA ASN A 210 -0.83 -5.14 -1.07
C ASN A 210 -2.19 -5.62 -1.57
N MET A 211 -2.59 -6.83 -1.16
CA MET A 211 -3.85 -7.43 -1.58
C MET A 211 -5.07 -6.90 -0.82
N GLY A 212 -4.89 -5.93 0.08
CA GLY A 212 -6.00 -5.14 0.60
C GLY A 212 -6.72 -4.35 -0.50
N ALA A 213 -6.06 -4.06 -1.62
CA ALA A 213 -6.67 -3.41 -2.78
C ALA A 213 -7.83 -4.25 -3.36
N GLU A 214 -7.71 -5.57 -3.34
CA GLU A 214 -8.67 -6.53 -3.89
C GLU A 214 -9.95 -6.61 -3.05
N LEU A 215 -9.91 -6.18 -1.79
CA LEU A 215 -11.08 -5.98 -0.93
C LEU A 215 -11.85 -4.69 -1.28
N GLY A 216 -11.28 -3.83 -2.13
CA GLY A 216 -11.72 -2.46 -2.36
C GLY A 216 -11.38 -1.51 -1.20
N ALA A 217 -10.42 -1.87 -0.34
CA ALA A 217 -10.01 -1.05 0.79
C ALA A 217 -9.34 0.25 0.33
N THR A 218 -9.56 1.33 1.08
CA THR A 218 -8.85 2.60 0.86
C THR A 218 -7.34 2.40 1.04
N THR A 219 -6.95 1.66 2.08
CA THR A 219 -5.60 1.17 2.29
C THR A 219 -5.60 0.08 3.37
N SER A 220 -4.42 -0.45 3.68
CA SER A 220 -4.12 -1.35 4.77
C SER A 220 -2.97 -0.77 5.60
N VAL A 221 -2.91 -1.03 6.91
CA VAL A 221 -1.80 -0.55 7.75
C VAL A 221 -1.45 -1.52 8.87
N PHE A 222 -0.15 -1.78 9.01
CA PHE A 222 0.44 -2.51 10.14
C PHE A 222 1.13 -1.53 11.10
N PRO A 223 1.33 -1.91 12.39
CA PRO A 223 2.17 -1.15 13.29
C PRO A 223 3.63 -1.09 12.81
N SER A 224 4.35 -0.09 13.31
CA SER A 224 5.80 0.00 13.15
C SER A 224 6.48 -0.41 14.46
N ASP A 225 6.98 -1.64 14.47
CA ASP A 225 7.53 -2.33 15.64
C ASP A 225 8.98 -2.77 15.39
N GLU A 226 9.47 -3.75 16.15
CA GLU A 226 10.85 -4.24 16.00
C GLU A 226 11.08 -4.91 14.63
N GLN A 227 10.07 -5.52 14.01
CA GLN A 227 10.21 -6.05 12.63
C GLN A 227 10.47 -4.91 11.65
N THR A 228 9.78 -3.78 11.81
CA THR A 228 10.00 -2.57 11.01
C THR A 228 11.41 -2.03 11.19
N ARG A 229 11.89 -1.96 12.44
CA ARG A 229 13.25 -1.52 12.75
C ARG A 229 14.31 -2.44 12.12
N GLN A 230 14.15 -3.75 12.26
CA GLN A 230 15.08 -4.74 11.70
C GLN A 230 15.13 -4.67 10.17
N PHE A 231 13.97 -4.56 9.53
CA PHE A 231 13.90 -4.40 8.08
C PHE A 231 14.60 -3.10 7.63
N LEU A 232 14.28 -1.96 8.23
CA LEU A 232 14.91 -0.69 7.88
C LEU A 232 16.42 -0.72 8.13
N ARG A 233 16.90 -1.34 9.22
CA ARG A 233 18.32 -1.57 9.46
C ARG A 233 18.96 -2.40 8.35
N ALA A 234 18.33 -3.51 7.94
CA ALA A 234 18.83 -4.35 6.85
C ALA A 234 18.89 -3.59 5.51
N GLN A 235 18.02 -2.60 5.31
CA GLN A 235 18.06 -1.69 4.15
C GLN A 235 19.06 -0.54 4.29
N GLY A 236 19.81 -0.43 5.40
CA GLY A 236 20.73 0.67 5.68
C GLY A 236 20.03 1.98 6.07
N ARG A 237 18.78 1.88 6.56
CA ARG A 237 17.84 2.97 6.79
C ARG A 237 17.25 2.98 8.20
N GLU A 238 17.95 2.44 9.20
CA GLU A 238 17.47 2.40 10.59
C GLU A 238 17.08 3.79 11.12
N GLY A 239 17.72 4.87 10.63
CA GLY A 239 17.38 6.24 11.00
C GLY A 239 15.97 6.71 10.56
N ASP A 240 15.32 6.00 9.64
CA ASP A 240 13.94 6.25 9.23
C ASP A 240 12.91 5.57 10.17
N TYR A 241 13.36 4.76 11.14
CA TYR A 241 12.48 4.02 12.03
C TYR A 241 11.71 4.96 12.98
N ILE A 242 10.39 4.79 13.02
CA ILE A 242 9.48 5.47 13.94
C ILE A 242 8.58 4.41 14.58
N PRO A 243 8.60 4.21 15.92
CA PRO A 243 7.70 3.27 16.57
C PRO A 243 6.25 3.78 16.48
N LEU A 244 5.33 2.93 16.01
CA LEU A 244 3.92 3.29 15.84
C LEU A 244 3.03 2.12 16.20
N CYS A 245 2.02 2.39 17.04
CA CYS A 245 0.96 1.46 17.38
C CYS A 245 -0.34 2.22 17.64
N ALA A 246 -1.46 1.52 17.61
CA ALA A 246 -2.71 2.02 18.18
C ALA A 246 -2.49 2.40 19.66
N ASP A 247 -3.37 3.25 20.21
CA ASP A 247 -3.42 3.35 21.68
C ASP A 247 -3.72 1.98 22.28
N ALA A 248 -3.34 1.75 23.53
CA ALA A 248 -3.59 0.47 24.21
C ALA A 248 -5.04 0.03 23.99
N ASP A 249 -5.27 -1.27 23.77
CA ASP A 249 -6.51 -1.84 23.24
C ASP A 249 -7.82 -1.40 23.93
N ALA A 250 -7.75 -0.86 25.15
CA ALA A 250 -8.90 -0.29 25.85
C ALA A 250 -9.39 1.07 25.31
N ASP A 251 -8.54 1.82 24.60
CA ASP A 251 -8.78 3.22 24.19
C ASP A 251 -8.85 3.42 22.65
N ALA A 252 -8.58 2.37 21.87
CA ALA A 252 -8.73 2.39 20.41
C ALA A 252 -10.09 1.81 20.00
N THR A 253 -10.93 2.64 19.38
CA THR A 253 -12.23 2.20 18.86
C THR A 253 -12.10 1.78 17.39
N TYR A 254 -12.70 0.65 17.07
CA TYR A 254 -12.82 0.10 15.74
C TYR A 254 -14.30 -0.14 15.43
N GLU A 255 -14.67 -0.03 14.16
CA GLU A 255 -16.07 -0.25 13.76
C GLU A 255 -16.43 -1.74 13.70
N GLU A 256 -15.46 -2.54 13.29
CA GLU A 256 -15.60 -3.97 13.10
C GLU A 256 -14.27 -4.63 13.50
N THR A 257 -14.35 -5.87 13.97
CA THR A 257 -13.18 -6.70 14.23
C THR A 257 -13.34 -8.03 13.51
N VAL A 258 -12.33 -8.40 12.73
CA VAL A 258 -12.18 -9.71 12.10
C VAL A 258 -11.01 -10.40 12.76
N GLU A 259 -11.25 -11.55 13.37
CA GLU A 259 -10.19 -12.33 14.01
C GLU A 259 -9.70 -13.44 13.07
N ILE A 260 -8.38 -13.58 12.95
CA ILE A 260 -7.74 -14.65 12.19
C ILE A 260 -6.71 -15.33 13.09
N ASP A 261 -6.92 -16.62 13.37
CA ASP A 261 -5.90 -17.48 13.99
C ASP A 261 -4.95 -17.99 12.89
N LEU A 262 -3.74 -17.45 12.88
CA LEU A 262 -2.68 -17.81 11.94
C LEU A 262 -2.31 -19.29 12.04
N SER A 263 -2.43 -19.89 13.24
CA SER A 263 -2.07 -21.29 13.51
C SER A 263 -3.06 -22.27 12.89
N GLY A 264 -4.31 -21.83 12.73
CA GLY A 264 -5.40 -22.59 12.11
C GLY A 264 -5.43 -22.48 10.59
N LEU A 265 -4.65 -21.58 9.99
CA LEU A 265 -4.60 -21.43 8.54
C LEU A 265 -3.96 -22.64 7.86
N VAL A 266 -4.42 -22.89 6.64
CA VAL A 266 -3.88 -23.88 5.72
C VAL A 266 -3.54 -23.18 4.40
N PRO A 267 -2.76 -23.81 3.49
CA PRO A 267 -2.50 -23.20 2.19
C PRO A 267 -3.80 -22.95 1.42
N MET A 268 -3.97 -21.71 0.95
CA MET A 268 -5.16 -21.22 0.27
C MET A 268 -4.87 -20.91 -1.19
N VAL A 269 -5.91 -20.95 -2.03
CA VAL A 269 -5.82 -20.61 -3.44
C VAL A 269 -7.09 -19.89 -3.90
N ALA A 270 -6.92 -18.78 -4.61
CA ALA A 270 -8.02 -18.12 -5.33
C ALA A 270 -8.22 -18.82 -6.67
N ARG A 271 -9.42 -19.31 -6.93
CA ARG A 271 -9.79 -19.92 -8.21
C ARG A 271 -10.22 -18.84 -9.21
N PRO A 272 -10.10 -19.11 -10.52
CA PRO A 272 -10.64 -18.21 -11.53
C PRO A 272 -12.15 -17.94 -11.33
N HIS A 273 -12.68 -16.78 -11.72
CA HIS A 273 -12.01 -15.59 -12.27
C HIS A 273 -11.98 -14.41 -11.29
N MET A 274 -12.26 -14.66 -10.00
CA MET A 274 -12.38 -13.62 -8.96
C MET A 274 -11.43 -13.90 -7.80
N PRO A 275 -10.76 -12.86 -7.25
CA PRO A 275 -9.76 -13.04 -6.20
C PRO A 275 -10.36 -13.49 -4.85
N ASP A 276 -11.66 -13.30 -4.63
CA ASP A 276 -12.39 -13.76 -3.45
C ASP A 276 -12.96 -15.18 -3.59
N ASN A 277 -12.79 -15.84 -4.74
CA ASN A 277 -13.14 -17.26 -4.94
C ASN A 277 -12.09 -18.19 -4.31
N VAL A 278 -11.87 -18.02 -3.01
CA VAL A 278 -10.81 -18.65 -2.25
C VAL A 278 -11.28 -19.97 -1.64
N VAL A 279 -10.48 -21.01 -1.85
CA VAL A 279 -10.64 -22.33 -1.21
C VAL A 279 -9.30 -22.78 -0.66
N SER A 280 -9.29 -23.80 0.21
CA SER A 280 -8.03 -24.46 0.57
C SER A 280 -7.45 -25.19 -0.64
N VAL A 281 -6.12 -25.30 -0.72
CA VAL A 281 -5.44 -26.08 -1.78
C VAL A 281 -5.94 -27.54 -1.77
N GLY A 282 -6.21 -28.11 -0.60
CA GLY A 282 -6.77 -29.46 -0.46
C GLY A 282 -8.16 -29.62 -1.08
N GLU A 283 -9.03 -28.61 -0.93
CA GLU A 283 -10.36 -28.57 -1.56
C GLU A 283 -10.28 -28.33 -3.07
N CYS A 284 -9.36 -27.48 -3.52
CA CYS A 284 -9.16 -27.17 -4.94
C CYS A 284 -8.86 -28.44 -5.77
N GLY A 285 -8.14 -29.38 -5.17
CA GLY A 285 -7.80 -30.66 -5.79
C GLY A 285 -6.79 -30.51 -6.95
N PRO A 286 -6.55 -31.60 -7.70
CA PRO A 286 -5.59 -31.58 -8.79
C PRO A 286 -6.12 -30.78 -9.99
N ILE A 287 -5.34 -29.80 -10.43
CA ILE A 287 -5.59 -29.01 -11.64
C ILE A 287 -4.34 -29.08 -12.52
N ARG A 288 -4.53 -29.25 -13.82
CA ARG A 288 -3.43 -29.14 -14.78
C ARG A 288 -2.97 -27.68 -14.85
N VAL A 289 -1.70 -27.45 -14.57
CA VAL A 289 -1.05 -26.14 -14.66
C VAL A 289 -0.06 -26.17 -15.81
N ASP A 290 -0.27 -25.31 -16.81
CA ASP A 290 0.64 -25.20 -17.95
C ASP A 290 1.77 -24.17 -17.71
N GLN A 291 1.58 -23.22 -16.77
CA GLN A 291 2.57 -22.20 -16.41
C GLN A 291 2.44 -21.79 -14.93
N VAL A 292 3.57 -21.57 -14.25
CA VAL A 292 3.67 -20.93 -12.92
C VAL A 292 4.49 -19.65 -13.10
N CYS A 293 3.94 -18.51 -12.65
CA CYS A 293 4.56 -17.19 -12.72
C CYS A 293 4.99 -16.68 -11.35
#